data_AF-A0A2C9LHW1-F1
#
_entry.id   AF-A0A2C9LHW1-F1
#
_cell.length_a   1.000
_cell.length_b   1.000
_cell.length_c   1.000
_cell.angle_alpha   90.00
_cell.angle_beta   90.00
_cell.angle_gamma   90.00
#
_symmetry.space_group_name_H-M   'P 1'
#
loop_
_entity.id
_entity.type
_entity.pdbx_description
1 polymer ?
#
loop_
_entity_poly.entity_id
_entity_poly.type
_entity_poly.pdbx_seq_one_letter_code
_entity_poly.pdbx_strand_id
1 'polypeptide(L)'
;MEKKVGDSWLKIPCIGYIGSCEYDDLCQLLAQIGECPEPFVDAGVPCQCPFQQGQYALPQTEFDVEIPIFPAGDYHFRANLTNNDNSVGCAEIFATFA
;
A
#
# COMPACT_ATOMS: atom_id res chain seq x y z
N MET A 1 3.41 3.50 -9.28
CA MET A 1 3.62 4.85 -8.73
C MET A 1 4.10 5.78 -9.84
N GLU A 2 3.45 6.91 -9.99
CA GLU A 2 3.77 7.93 -10.98
C GLU A 2 3.87 9.31 -10.30
N LYS A 3 4.75 10.17 -10.79
CA LYS A 3 4.88 11.57 -10.35
C LYS A 3 4.54 12.50 -11.49
N LYS A 4 3.78 13.56 -11.20
CA LYS A 4 3.47 14.58 -12.19
C LYS A 4 4.69 15.45 -12.49
N VAL A 5 4.98 15.64 -13.77
CA VAL A 5 6.05 16.51 -14.29
C VAL A 5 5.48 17.29 -15.47
N GLY A 6 5.27 18.60 -15.26
CA GLY A 6 4.51 19.42 -16.20
C GLY A 6 3.09 18.85 -16.38
N ASP A 7 2.72 18.57 -17.62
CA ASP A 7 1.41 18.00 -17.98
C ASP A 7 1.40 16.48 -18.10
N SER A 8 2.52 15.81 -17.78
CA SER A 8 2.67 14.35 -17.92
C SER A 8 2.90 13.63 -16.59
N TRP A 9 2.55 12.35 -16.55
CA TRP A 9 2.82 11.44 -15.42
C TRP A 9 4.03 10.56 -15.76
N LEU A 10 5.08 10.65 -14.94
CA LEU A 10 6.28 9.86 -15.10
C LEU A 10 6.23 8.66 -14.14
N LYS A 11 6.27 7.45 -14.69
CA LYS A 11 6.35 6.21 -13.90
C LYS A 11 7.69 6.12 -13.18
N ILE A 12 7.64 6.00 -11.85
CA ILE A 12 8.83 5.80 -11.02
C ILE A 12 9.15 4.30 -10.97
N PRO A 13 10.37 3.87 -11.35
CA PRO A 13 10.75 2.46 -11.31
C PRO A 13 10.81 1.93 -9.87
N CYS A 14 10.74 0.61 -9.70
CA CYS A 14 10.96 -0.01 -8.40
C CYS A 14 12.45 -0.01 -8.04
N ILE A 15 12.82 0.62 -6.93
CA ILE A 15 14.18 0.64 -6.40
C ILE A 15 14.08 0.44 -4.88
N GLY A 16 14.68 -0.62 -4.36
CA GLY A 16 14.70 -0.88 -2.91
C GLY A 16 13.31 -0.93 -2.27
N TYR A 17 12.34 -1.55 -2.95
CA TYR A 17 10.93 -1.64 -2.54
C TYR A 17 10.14 -0.31 -2.57
N ILE A 18 10.70 0.73 -3.20
CA ILE A 18 10.01 2.01 -3.40
C ILE A 18 9.78 2.23 -4.89
N GLY A 19 8.55 2.58 -5.28
CA GLY A 19 8.20 2.90 -6.67
C GLY A 19 7.08 2.04 -7.23
N SER A 20 7.16 1.72 -8.51
CA SER A 20 6.22 0.80 -9.19
C SER A 20 6.67 -0.64 -9.02
N CYS A 21 6.65 -1.13 -7.78
CA CYS A 21 7.07 -2.48 -7.42
C CYS A 21 5.95 -3.51 -7.60
N GLU A 22 6.37 -4.74 -7.87
CA GLU A 22 5.54 -5.94 -7.78
C GLU A 22 6.07 -6.79 -6.63
N TYR A 23 5.16 -7.32 -5.82
CA TYR A 23 5.49 -8.13 -4.66
C TYR A 23 4.86 -9.50 -4.87
N ASP A 24 5.69 -10.49 -5.21
CA ASP A 24 5.23 -11.82 -5.63
C ASP A 24 4.41 -12.53 -4.54
N ASP A 25 4.83 -12.39 -3.28
CA ASP A 25 4.15 -12.98 -2.12
C ASP A 25 3.93 -11.94 -1.02
N LEU A 26 2.74 -11.35 -1.03
CA LEU A 26 2.30 -10.42 0.02
C LEU A 26 2.25 -11.10 1.40
N CYS A 27 1.94 -12.39 1.47
CA CYS A 27 1.88 -13.12 2.73
C CYS A 27 3.26 -13.31 3.34
N GLN A 28 4.31 -13.51 2.52
CA GLN A 28 5.70 -13.53 2.99
C GLN A 28 6.13 -12.19 3.58
N LEU A 29 5.70 -11.07 2.97
CA LEU A 29 5.98 -9.74 3.50
C LEU A 29 5.27 -9.52 4.86
N LEU A 30 3.99 -9.86 4.94
CA LEU A 30 3.21 -9.72 6.18
C LEU A 30 3.68 -10.66 7.31
N ALA A 31 4.28 -11.81 6.98
CA ALA A 31 4.84 -12.73 7.97
C ALA A 31 6.02 -12.13 8.76
N GLN A 32 6.62 -11.03 8.29
CA GLN A 32 7.66 -10.30 9.02
C GLN A 32 7.08 -9.44 10.15
N ILE A 33 5.77 -9.20 10.15
CA ILE A 33 5.06 -8.52 11.23
C ILE A 33 4.91 -9.52 12.39
N GLY A 34 5.63 -9.29 13.50
CA GLY A 34 5.56 -10.17 14.67
C GLY A 34 4.20 -10.15 15.34
N GLU A 35 3.83 -9.00 15.93
CA GLU A 35 2.51 -8.77 16.52
C GLU A 35 1.74 -7.75 15.70
N CYS A 36 0.43 -7.94 15.53
CA CYS A 36 -0.39 -6.98 14.82
C CYS A 36 -0.39 -5.64 15.57
N PRO A 37 -0.14 -4.50 14.88
CA PRO A 37 -0.15 -3.21 15.52
C PRO A 37 -1.58 -2.74 15.80
N GLU A 38 -1.77 -1.84 16.76
CA GLU A 38 -2.97 -1.00 16.78
C GLU A 38 -3.05 -0.18 15.48
N PRO A 39 -4.24 0.05 14.90
CA PRO A 39 -5.59 -0.23 15.40
C PRO A 39 -6.14 -1.62 15.01
N PHE A 40 -5.33 -2.49 14.38
CA PHE A 40 -5.81 -3.77 13.84
C PHE A 40 -6.30 -4.71 14.95
N VAL A 41 -5.59 -4.74 16.08
CA VAL A 41 -5.95 -5.53 17.27
C VAL A 41 -7.33 -5.15 17.78
N ASP A 42 -7.56 -3.86 18.04
CA ASP A 42 -8.83 -3.35 18.57
C ASP A 42 -10.00 -3.54 17.60
N ALA A 43 -9.74 -3.42 16.30
CA ALA A 43 -10.74 -3.62 15.26
C ALA A 43 -11.00 -5.11 14.95
N GLY A 44 -10.24 -6.04 15.53
CA GLY A 44 -10.32 -7.46 15.21
C GLY A 44 -9.97 -7.79 13.75
N VAL A 45 -9.16 -6.94 13.10
CA VAL A 45 -8.75 -7.11 11.70
C VAL A 45 -7.40 -7.86 11.68
N PRO A 46 -7.28 -9.00 10.97
CA PRO A 46 -6.02 -9.72 10.89
C PRO A 46 -4.97 -8.90 10.13
N CYS A 47 -3.71 -8.98 10.55
CA CYS A 47 -2.57 -8.39 9.83
C CYS A 47 -1.70 -9.45 9.11
N GLN A 48 -2.07 -10.73 9.20
CA GLN A 48 -1.36 -11.86 8.61
C GLN A 48 -2.33 -12.72 7.78
N CYS A 49 -1.78 -13.40 6.78
CA CYS A 49 -2.52 -14.37 5.99
C CYS A 49 -2.85 -15.66 6.79
N PRO A 50 -3.92 -16.38 6.43
CA PRO A 50 -4.89 -16.08 5.37
C PRO A 50 -6.00 -15.12 5.82
N PHE A 51 -6.36 -14.18 4.95
CA PHE A 51 -7.54 -13.32 5.12
C PHE A 51 -8.80 -14.10 4.72
N GLN A 52 -9.71 -14.28 5.66
CA GLN A 52 -10.98 -14.96 5.39
C GLN A 52 -11.94 -14.04 4.63
N GLN A 53 -12.90 -14.63 3.92
CA GLN A 53 -13.96 -13.83 3.31
C GLN A 53 -14.77 -13.14 4.42
N GLY A 54 -14.91 -11.82 4.33
CA GLY A 54 -15.63 -11.05 5.34
C GLY A 54 -15.61 -9.56 5.06
N GLN A 55 -16.15 -8.78 6.00
CA GLN A 55 -16.05 -7.33 6.00
C GLN A 55 -15.03 -6.92 7.07
N TYR A 56 -14.05 -6.13 6.65
CA TYR A 56 -13.02 -5.58 7.52
C TYR A 56 -13.17 -4.07 7.53
N ALA A 57 -13.26 -3.48 8.72
CA ALA A 57 -13.38 -2.04 8.89
C ALA A 57 -12.36 -1.60 9.94
N LEU A 58 -11.51 -0.65 9.58
CA LEU A 58 -10.64 0.04 10.52
C LEU A 58 -11.28 1.38 10.89
N PRO A 59 -11.21 1.81 12.16
CA PRO A 59 -11.63 3.14 12.56
C PRO A 59 -10.73 4.20 11.94
N GLN A 60 -11.18 5.45 11.95
CA GLN A 60 -10.32 6.58 11.59
C GLN A 60 -9.07 6.56 12.46
N THR A 61 -7.91 6.51 11.81
CA THR A 61 -6.60 6.35 12.45
C THR A 61 -5.62 7.34 11.84
N GLU A 62 -4.77 7.92 12.68
CA GLU A 62 -3.68 8.78 12.25
C GLU A 62 -2.39 7.96 12.22
N PHE A 63 -1.66 8.07 11.11
CA PHE A 63 -0.37 7.41 10.93
C PHE A 63 0.70 8.47 10.75
N ASP A 64 1.72 8.43 11.60
CA ASP A 64 2.93 9.22 11.40
C ASP A 64 3.75 8.58 10.28
N VAL A 65 3.64 9.15 9.09
CA VAL A 65 4.45 8.73 7.94
C VAL A 65 5.70 9.59 7.93
N GLU A 66 6.85 8.99 8.16
CA GLU A 66 8.12 9.64 7.83
C GLU A 66 8.20 9.74 6.30
N ILE A 67 7.95 10.94 5.76
CA ILE A 67 7.91 11.23 4.31
C ILE A 67 9.27 11.67 3.70
N PRO A 68 10.48 11.53 4.30
CA PRO A 68 11.67 12.11 3.67
C PRO A 68 12.10 11.41 2.36
N ILE A 69 11.35 10.42 1.87
CA ILE A 69 11.64 9.66 0.66
C ILE A 69 11.08 10.27 -0.64
N PHE A 70 10.11 11.20 -0.58
CA PHE A 70 9.47 11.74 -1.78
C PHE A 70 9.72 13.24 -1.94
N PRO A 71 10.25 13.69 -3.09
CA PRO A 71 10.26 15.11 -3.45
C PRO A 71 8.84 15.67 -3.49
N ALA A 72 8.67 16.95 -3.21
CA ALA A 72 7.38 17.63 -3.32
C ALA A 72 6.74 17.45 -4.72
N GLY A 73 5.40 17.40 -4.74
CA GLY A 73 4.59 17.33 -5.95
C GLY A 73 3.42 16.36 -5.85
N ASP A 74 2.77 16.16 -7.01
CA ASP A 74 1.61 15.29 -7.15
C ASP A 74 2.02 13.87 -7.56
N TYR A 75 1.43 12.89 -6.91
CA TYR A 75 1.68 11.47 -7.10
C TYR A 75 0.39 10.70 -7.32
N HIS A 76 0.48 9.68 -8.17
CA HIS A 76 -0.58 8.73 -8.46
C HIS A 76 -0.08 7.31 -8.14
N PHE A 77 -0.82 6.62 -7.29
CA PHE A 77 -0.55 5.26 -6.86
C PHE A 77 -1.68 4.36 -7.35
N ARG A 78 -1.32 3.25 -7.99
CA ARG A 78 -2.22 2.17 -8.34
C ARG A 78 -1.69 0.89 -7.72
N ALA A 79 -2.53 0.21 -6.94
CA ALA A 79 -2.23 -1.07 -6.32
C ALA A 79 -3.24 -2.11 -6.81
N ASN A 80 -2.74 -3.16 -7.47
CA ASN A 80 -3.54 -4.30 -7.89
C ASN A 80 -3.24 -5.48 -6.96
N LEU A 81 -4.27 -6.12 -6.44
CA LEU A 81 -4.15 -7.33 -5.63
C LEU A 81 -4.62 -8.52 -6.48
N THR A 82 -3.77 -9.53 -6.60
CA THR A 82 -4.06 -10.77 -7.32
C THR A 82 -3.88 -11.99 -6.41
N ASN A 83 -4.53 -13.09 -6.77
CA ASN A 83 -4.36 -14.41 -6.14
C ASN A 83 -4.38 -15.48 -7.24
N ASN A 84 -3.25 -16.16 -7.45
CA ASN A 84 -3.04 -17.12 -8.55
C ASN A 84 -3.48 -16.54 -9.91
N ASP A 85 -2.93 -15.37 -10.27
CA ASP A 85 -3.26 -14.59 -11.48
C ASP A 85 -4.70 -14.05 -11.59
N ASN A 86 -5.56 -14.34 -10.62
CA ASN A 86 -6.92 -13.78 -10.59
C ASN A 86 -6.94 -12.45 -9.86
N SER A 87 -7.54 -11.42 -10.46
CA SER A 87 -7.73 -10.12 -9.82
C SER A 87 -8.67 -10.23 -8.61
N VAL A 88 -8.19 -9.81 -7.45
CA VAL A 88 -8.97 -9.72 -6.20
C VAL A 88 -9.47 -8.29 -5.98
N GLY A 89 -8.66 -7.28 -6.31
CA GLY A 89 -9.03 -5.88 -6.12
C GLY A 89 -8.03 -4.90 -6.72
N CYS A 90 -8.46 -3.65 -6.84
CA CYS A 90 -7.65 -2.53 -7.31
C CYS A 90 -7.95 -1.29 -6.46
N ALA A 91 -6.93 -0.55 -6.07
CA ALA A 91 -7.03 0.74 -5.41
C ALA A 91 -6.22 1.79 -6.16
N GLU A 92 -6.79 2.98 -6.31
CA GLU A 92 -6.12 4.16 -6.87
C GLU A 92 -6.12 5.28 -5.84
N ILE A 93 -4.96 5.91 -5.66
CA ILE A 93 -4.74 6.98 -4.68
C ILE A 93 -4.01 8.12 -5.39
N PHE A 94 -4.54 9.33 -5.20
CA PHE A 94 -3.89 10.58 -5.61
C PHE A 94 -3.49 11.33 -4.36
N ALA A 95 -2.23 11.74 -4.28
CA ALA A 95 -1.70 12.47 -3.13
C ALA A 95 -0.76 13.60 -3.59
N THR A 96 -0.76 14.69 -2.83
CA THR A 96 0.16 15.81 -3.01
C THR A 96 1.02 15.91 -1.77
N PHE A 97 2.34 15.90 -1.95
CA PHE A 97 3.32 16.09 -0.88
C PHE A 97 3.92 17.50 -0.98
N ALA A 98 3.96 18.21 0.15
CA ALA A 98 4.44 19.58 0.27
C ALA A 98 5.90 19.64 0.72
#